data_AF-A0A521S768-F1
#
_entry.id   AF-A0A521S768-F1
#
_cell.length_a   1.000
_cell.length_b   1.000
_cell.length_c   1.000
_cell.angle_alpha   90.00
_cell.angle_beta   90.00
_cell.angle_gamma   90.00
#
_symmetry.space_group_name_H-M   'P 1'
#
loop_
_entity.id
_entity.type
_entity.pdbx_description
1 polymer ?
#
loop_
_entity_poly.entity_id
_entity_poly.type
_entity_poly.pdbx_seq_one_letter_code
_entity_poly.pdbx_strand_id
1 'polypeptide(L)'
;METRSTETIQTILEKSLGEEYRKENLQQQARVYARLGLLPEATDLPKALLELRLFQQSVYDPRGKTIFLPQGPLKPGLTFLGRSSVPEEITKQLLLIYALSYSLQEQHFHWDEKIRNRNTEDSRLTLRALRKGDATLVALAHLMGNP
;
A
#
# COMPACT_ATOMS: atom_id res chain seq x y z
N MET A 1 16.02 -8.21 -3.30
CA MET A 1 15.34 -7.78 -2.07
C MET A 1 16.35 -6.97 -1.28
N GLU A 2 16.05 -5.71 -0.99
CA GLU A 2 16.94 -4.88 -0.19
C GLU A 2 16.25 -4.53 1.11
N THR A 3 16.91 -4.79 2.22
CA THR A 3 16.46 -4.30 3.51
C THR A 3 17.01 -2.88 3.67
N ARG A 4 16.13 -1.91 3.90
CA ARG A 4 16.53 -0.51 4.09
C ARG A 4 15.97 0.03 5.40
N SER A 5 16.60 1.10 5.90
CA SER A 5 16.10 1.79 7.10
C SER A 5 14.69 2.30 6.85
N THR A 6 13.87 2.30 7.91
CA THR A 6 12.50 2.80 7.91
C THR A 6 12.40 4.26 7.42
N GLU A 7 13.42 5.07 7.70
CA GLU A 7 13.54 6.47 7.24
C GLU A 7 13.70 6.58 5.71
N THR A 8 14.46 5.66 5.11
CA THR A 8 14.62 5.62 3.64
C THR A 8 13.30 5.23 2.98
N ILE A 9 12.59 4.25 3.57
CA ILE A 9 11.28 3.79 3.11
C ILE A 9 10.25 4.92 3.21
N GLN A 10 10.25 5.67 4.32
CA GLN A 10 9.39 6.83 4.49
C GLN A 10 9.62 7.88 3.39
N THR A 11 10.87 8.21 3.09
CA THR A 11 11.21 9.19 2.04
C THR A 11 10.70 8.75 0.66
N ILE A 12 10.84 7.47 0.32
CA ILE A 12 10.31 6.89 -0.92
C ILE A 12 8.78 6.99 -0.95
N LEU A 13 8.13 6.67 0.17
CA LEU A 13 6.68 6.74 0.30
C LEU A 13 6.15 8.17 0.18
N GLU A 14 6.79 9.15 0.82
CA GLU A 14 6.45 10.58 0.71
C GLU A 14 6.49 11.05 -0.74
N LYS A 15 7.54 10.69 -1.46
CA LYS A 15 7.68 10.99 -2.88
C LYS A 15 6.57 10.34 -3.71
N SER A 16 6.29 9.05 -3.47
CA SER A 16 5.22 8.33 -4.17
C SER A 16 3.84 8.93 -3.91
N LEU A 17 3.61 9.43 -2.69
CA LEU A 17 2.35 10.02 -2.26
C LEU A 17 2.15 11.39 -2.93
N GLY A 18 3.22 12.16 -3.10
CA GLY A 18 3.20 13.42 -3.85
C GLY A 18 3.01 13.24 -5.36
N GLU A 19 3.51 12.13 -5.93
CA GLU A 19 3.28 11.80 -7.34
C GLU A 19 1.84 11.34 -7.60
N GLU A 20 1.23 10.59 -6.66
CA GLU A 20 -0.15 10.10 -6.78
C GLU A 20 -1.18 11.17 -6.42
N TYR A 21 -0.88 12.02 -5.43
CA TYR A 21 -1.73 13.10 -4.97
C TYR A 21 -0.93 14.41 -4.95
N ARG A 22 -1.31 15.38 -5.77
CA ARG A 22 -0.80 16.74 -5.60
C ARG A 22 -1.13 17.21 -4.18
N LYS A 23 -0.15 17.75 -3.44
CA LYS A 23 -0.32 18.15 -2.03
C LYS A 23 -1.51 19.08 -1.80
N GLU A 24 -1.80 20.00 -2.72
CA GLU A 24 -2.97 20.89 -2.62
C GLU A 24 -4.30 20.12 -2.63
N ASN A 25 -4.35 18.97 -3.30
CA ASN A 25 -5.55 18.17 -3.47
C ASN A 25 -5.90 17.38 -2.19
N LEU A 26 -4.89 16.95 -1.43
CA LEU A 26 -5.10 16.17 -0.19
C LEU A 26 -5.71 17.01 0.93
N GLN A 27 -5.27 18.25 1.12
CA GLN A 27 -5.87 19.11 2.14
C GLN A 27 -7.31 19.50 1.79
N GLN A 28 -7.60 19.69 0.51
CA GLN A 28 -8.97 19.94 0.06
C GLN A 28 -9.85 18.70 0.27
N GLN A 29 -9.35 17.50 -0.05
CA GLN A 29 -10.04 16.23 0.23
C GLN A 29 -10.28 16.03 1.73
N ALA A 30 -9.31 16.33 2.59
CA ALA A 30 -9.47 16.24 4.04
C ALA A 30 -10.65 17.09 4.53
N ARG A 31 -10.76 18.34 4.04
CA ARG A 31 -11.88 19.24 4.37
C ARG A 31 -13.22 18.70 3.86
N VAL A 32 -13.26 18.14 2.65
CA VAL A 32 -14.48 17.55 2.09
C VAL A 32 -14.90 16.33 2.91
N TYR A 33 -13.98 15.43 3.21
CA TYR A 33 -14.25 14.24 4.04
C TYR A 33 -14.69 14.60 5.46
N ALA A 34 -14.11 15.64 6.06
CA ALA A 34 -14.55 16.15 7.35
C ALA A 34 -16.00 16.63 7.31
N ARG A 35 -16.37 17.43 6.30
CA ARG A 35 -17.75 17.92 6.13
C ARG A 35 -18.74 16.80 5.85
N LEU A 36 -18.31 15.71 5.22
CA LEU A 36 -19.11 14.52 4.99
C LEU A 36 -19.19 13.60 6.23
N GLY A 37 -18.52 13.95 7.34
CA GLY A 37 -18.46 13.13 8.55
C GLY A 37 -17.60 11.87 8.42
N LEU A 38 -16.79 11.76 7.36
CA LEU A 38 -15.91 10.61 7.12
C LEU A 38 -14.58 10.71 7.89
N LEU A 39 -14.18 11.93 8.26
CA LEU A 39 -12.97 12.19 9.04
C LEU A 39 -13.22 13.25 10.12
N PRO A 40 -12.48 13.25 11.23
CA PRO A 40 -12.43 14.38 12.16
C PRO A 40 -11.99 15.69 11.48
N GLU A 41 -12.51 16.84 11.94
CA GLU A 41 -12.27 18.16 11.31
C GLU A 41 -10.80 18.61 11.30
N ALA A 42 -9.95 18.04 12.16
CA ALA A 42 -8.52 18.38 12.28
C ALA A 42 -7.59 17.27 11.76
N THR A 43 -8.08 16.32 10.94
CA THR A 43 -7.23 15.25 10.43
C THR A 43 -6.23 15.75 9.38
N ASP A 44 -4.94 15.59 9.66
CA ASP A 44 -3.86 15.72 8.69
C ASP A 44 -3.86 14.49 7.76
N LEU A 45 -4.63 14.58 6.67
CA LEU A 45 -4.80 13.48 5.72
C LEU A 45 -3.47 13.02 5.07
N PRO A 46 -2.57 13.91 4.61
CA PRO A 46 -1.24 13.50 4.15
C PRO A 46 -0.48 12.65 5.17
N LYS A 47 -0.43 13.10 6.43
CA LYS A 47 0.26 12.37 7.49
C LYS A 47 -0.41 11.03 7.79
N ALA A 48 -1.74 11.00 7.89
CA ALA A 48 -2.49 9.78 8.13
C ALA A 48 -2.31 8.74 7.01
N LEU A 49 -2.31 9.17 5.74
CA LEU A 49 -2.08 8.28 4.60
C LEU A 49 -0.64 7.75 4.57
N LEU A 50 0.33 8.58 4.96
CA LEU A 50 1.72 8.16 5.08
C LEU A 50 1.90 7.14 6.20
N GLU A 51 1.31 7.38 7.37
CA GLU A 51 1.30 6.43 8.48
C GLU A 51 0.63 5.11 8.08
N LEU A 52 -0.48 5.16 7.33
CA LEU A 52 -1.14 3.98 6.78
C LEU A 52 -0.24 3.20 5.81
N ARG A 53 0.48 3.88 4.90
CA ARG A 53 1.42 3.19 3.99
C ARG A 53 2.61 2.61 4.73
N LEU A 54 3.15 3.34 5.70
CA LEU A 54 4.21 2.86 6.58
C LEU A 54 3.76 1.69 7.44
N PHE A 55 2.47 1.61 7.77
CA PHE A 55 1.88 0.49 8.47
C PHE A 55 1.66 -0.73 7.56
N GLN A 56 1.39 -0.51 6.27
CA GLN A 56 1.27 -1.58 5.27
C GLN A 56 2.63 -2.20 4.85
N GLN A 57 3.75 -1.65 5.33
CA GLN A 57 5.14 -2.16 5.42
C GLN A 57 5.81 -2.87 4.23
N SER A 58 5.14 -3.13 3.11
CA SER A 58 5.77 -3.53 1.85
C SER A 58 5.82 -2.35 0.90
N VAL A 59 7.02 -1.86 0.60
CA VAL A 59 7.21 -0.87 -0.47
C VAL A 59 7.84 -1.57 -1.66
N TYR A 60 7.00 -1.91 -2.62
CA TYR A 60 7.47 -2.20 -3.96
C TYR A 60 7.77 -0.87 -4.65
N ASP A 61 9.02 -0.66 -5.06
CA ASP A 61 9.37 0.41 -5.97
C ASP A 61 9.25 -0.09 -7.41
N PRO A 62 8.21 0.35 -8.16
CA PRO A 62 8.03 -0.05 -9.56
C PRO A 62 9.11 0.51 -10.48
N ARG A 63 9.77 1.63 -10.12
CA ARG A 63 10.84 2.22 -10.95
C ARG A 63 12.16 1.46 -10.76
N GLY A 64 12.49 1.10 -9.52
CA GLY A 64 13.67 0.33 -9.17
C GLY A 64 13.51 -1.19 -9.24
N LYS A 65 12.31 -1.71 -9.54
CA LYS A 65 11.95 -3.15 -9.49
C LYS A 65 12.39 -3.83 -8.18
N THR A 66 12.44 -3.07 -7.09
CA THR A 66 13.02 -3.52 -5.83
C THR A 66 11.94 -3.56 -4.75
N ILE A 67 11.88 -4.69 -4.05
CA ILE A 67 11.05 -4.85 -2.86
C ILE A 67 11.88 -4.38 -1.67
N PHE A 68 11.40 -3.32 -1.02
CA PHE A 68 11.94 -2.82 0.23
C PHE A 68 11.14 -3.38 1.41
N LEU A 69 11.86 -4.06 2.30
CA LEU A 69 11.35 -4.46 3.60
C LEU A 69 12.03 -3.60 4.68
N PRO A 70 11.27 -3.12 5.68
CA PRO A 70 11.85 -2.35 6.78
C PRO A 70 12.85 -3.20 7.57
N GLN A 71 14.03 -2.62 7.84
CA GLN A 71 14.95 -3.16 8.84
C GLN A 71 14.41 -2.84 10.24
N GLY A 72 13.88 -3.85 10.94
CA GLY A 72 13.40 -3.73 12.31
C GLY A 72 12.17 -4.59 12.60
N PRO A 73 11.74 -4.69 13.87
CA PRO A 73 10.51 -5.39 14.21
C PRO A 73 9.35 -4.73 13.46
N LEU A 74 8.64 -5.53 12.67
CA LEU A 74 7.39 -5.11 12.04
C LEU A 74 6.45 -4.68 13.17
N LYS A 75 5.80 -3.51 13.04
CA LYS A 75 4.93 -3.04 14.12
C LYS A 75 3.82 -4.08 14.28
N PRO A 76 3.55 -4.60 15.49
CA PRO A 76 2.49 -5.57 15.73
C PRO A 76 1.15 -4.86 15.55
N GLY A 77 0.68 -4.81 14.32
CA GLY A 77 -0.45 -3.96 13.94
C GLY A 77 -1.48 -4.67 13.06
N LEU A 78 -1.06 -5.68 12.29
CA LEU A 78 -2.00 -6.45 11.49
C LEU A 78 -2.78 -7.43 12.38
N THR A 79 -3.82 -6.91 13.03
CA THR A 79 -4.90 -7.70 13.62
C THR A 79 -5.68 -8.33 12.47
N PHE A 80 -5.19 -9.45 11.93
CA PHE A 80 -5.91 -10.19 10.90
C PHE A 80 -6.98 -11.08 11.53
N LEU A 81 -8.24 -10.92 11.10
CA LEU A 81 -9.34 -11.84 11.39
C LEU A 81 -9.54 -12.13 12.90
N GLY A 82 -9.40 -11.10 13.74
CA GLY A 82 -9.59 -11.23 15.20
C GLY A 82 -8.50 -12.01 15.94
N ARG A 83 -7.40 -12.39 15.28
CA ARG A 83 -6.24 -13.00 15.94
C ARG A 83 -5.30 -11.91 16.46
N SER A 84 -5.05 -11.96 17.76
CA SER A 84 -4.02 -11.14 18.41
C SER A 84 -2.65 -11.57 17.91
N SER A 85 -1.89 -10.61 17.38
CA SER A 85 -0.49 -10.71 16.92
C SER A 85 -0.16 -11.88 15.99
N VAL A 86 -0.14 -11.63 14.67
CA VAL A 86 0.47 -12.55 13.71
C VAL A 86 1.99 -12.56 13.94
N PRO A 87 2.67 -13.73 13.97
CA PRO A 87 4.12 -13.81 14.08
C PRO A 87 4.83 -12.95 13.02
N GLU A 88 5.96 -12.36 13.39
CA GLU A 88 6.74 -11.47 12.50
C GLU A 88 7.12 -12.17 11.18
N GLU A 89 7.54 -13.44 11.26
CA GLU A 89 7.90 -14.24 10.08
C GLU A 89 6.74 -14.40 9.09
N ILE A 90 5.54 -14.66 9.60
CA ILE A 90 4.32 -14.79 8.80
C ILE A 90 3.97 -13.45 8.13
N THR A 91 4.20 -12.34 8.83
CA THR A 91 3.98 -11.00 8.29
C THR A 91 5.00 -10.69 7.19
N LYS A 92 6.28 -11.07 7.36
CA LYS A 92 7.30 -10.94 6.31
C LYS A 92 6.94 -11.75 5.05
N GLN A 93 6.47 -12.99 5.24
CA GLN A 93 6.03 -13.85 4.14
C GLN A 93 4.83 -13.25 3.38
N LEU A 94 3.82 -12.75 4.10
CA LEU A 94 2.68 -12.05 3.50
C LEU A 94 3.12 -10.85 2.66
N LEU A 95 3.96 -9.98 3.23
CA LEU A 95 4.46 -8.78 2.56
C LEU A 95 5.29 -9.13 1.31
N LEU A 96 6.09 -10.19 1.40
CA LEU A 96 6.87 -10.69 0.27
C LEU A 96 5.98 -11.20 -0.86
N ILE A 97 5.00 -12.06 -0.55
CA ILE A 97 4.10 -12.63 -1.54
C ILE A 97 3.27 -11.53 -2.20
N TYR A 98 2.71 -10.60 -1.40
CA TYR A 98 1.99 -9.45 -1.92
C TYR A 98 2.85 -8.64 -2.92
N ALA A 99 4.10 -8.35 -2.56
CA ALA A 99 5.00 -7.59 -3.40
C ALA A 99 5.44 -8.35 -4.66
N LEU A 100 5.65 -9.67 -4.57
CA LEU A 100 5.95 -10.54 -5.72
C LEU A 100 4.77 -10.59 -6.69
N SER A 101 3.56 -10.82 -6.19
CA SER A 101 2.33 -10.82 -6.98
C SER A 101 2.17 -9.49 -7.69
N TYR A 102 2.36 -8.37 -6.99
CA TYR A 102 2.31 -7.04 -7.58
C TYR A 102 3.35 -6.85 -8.70
N SER A 103 4.60 -7.30 -8.49
CA SER A 103 5.65 -7.21 -9.49
C SER A 103 5.35 -8.04 -10.73
N LEU A 104 4.86 -9.28 -10.57
CA LEU A 104 4.47 -10.14 -11.67
C LEU A 104 3.29 -9.56 -12.44
N GLN A 105 2.29 -9.07 -11.73
CA GLN A 105 1.14 -8.41 -12.32
C GLN A 105 1.56 -7.20 -13.17
N GLU A 106 2.49 -6.37 -12.69
CA GLU A 106 2.98 -5.22 -13.46
C GLU A 106 3.74 -5.66 -14.72
N GLN A 107 4.56 -6.71 -14.63
CA GLN A 107 5.30 -7.26 -15.78
C GLN A 107 4.39 -7.81 -16.88
N HIS A 108 3.27 -8.44 -16.51
CA HIS A 108 2.39 -9.11 -17.48
C HIS A 108 1.21 -8.23 -17.93
N PHE A 109 0.70 -7.36 -17.07
CA PHE A 109 -0.53 -6.61 -17.35
C PHE A 109 -0.32 -5.12 -17.56
N HIS A 110 0.86 -4.57 -17.26
CA HIS A 110 1.16 -3.14 -17.40
C HIS A 110 0.11 -2.26 -16.71
N TRP A 111 -0.21 -2.57 -15.45
CA TRP A 111 -1.31 -1.96 -14.72
C TRP A 111 -1.14 -0.46 -14.56
N ASP A 112 0.07 0.02 -14.31
CA ASP A 112 0.31 1.45 -14.13
C ASP A 112 -0.07 2.26 -15.38
N GLU A 113 0.24 1.74 -16.57
CA GLU A 113 -0.20 2.34 -17.83
C GLU A 113 -1.72 2.26 -17.99
N LYS A 114 -2.30 1.07 -17.79
CA LYS A 114 -3.74 0.85 -17.93
C LYS A 114 -4.58 1.73 -17.00
N ILE A 115 -4.11 1.95 -15.77
CA ILE A 115 -4.76 2.82 -14.79
C ILE A 115 -4.65 4.28 -15.24
N ARG A 116 -3.46 4.75 -15.64
CA ARG A 116 -3.27 6.14 -16.10
C ARG A 116 -4.14 6.47 -17.32
N ASN A 117 -4.31 5.52 -18.24
CA ASN A 117 -5.06 5.71 -19.48
C ASN A 117 -6.59 5.64 -19.30
N ARG A 118 -7.12 5.53 -18.08
CA ARG A 118 -8.57 5.59 -17.84
C ARG A 118 -9.08 7.02 -17.71
N ASN A 119 -10.24 7.26 -18.31
CA ASN A 119 -10.86 8.58 -18.40
C ASN A 119 -11.62 8.98 -17.13
N THR A 120 -12.14 8.01 -16.36
CA THR A 120 -12.90 8.28 -15.12
C THR A 120 -12.16 7.82 -13.89
N GLU A 121 -12.32 8.53 -12.77
CA GLU A 121 -11.76 8.12 -11.49
C GLU A 121 -12.32 6.78 -11.02
N ASP A 122 -13.60 6.51 -11.26
CA ASP A 122 -14.20 5.21 -10.89
C ASP A 122 -13.53 4.04 -11.62
N SER A 123 -13.18 4.23 -12.91
CA SER A 123 -12.44 3.23 -13.67
C SER A 123 -11.02 3.05 -13.13
N ARG A 124 -10.33 4.14 -12.77
CA ARG A 124 -9.00 4.08 -12.14
C ARG A 124 -9.05 3.35 -10.80
N LEU A 125 -10.03 3.70 -9.97
CA LEU A 125 -10.26 3.10 -8.67
C LEU A 125 -10.55 1.61 -8.80
N THR A 126 -11.41 1.21 -9.73
CA THR A 126 -11.75 -0.19 -9.98
C THR A 126 -10.51 -1.00 -10.34
N LEU A 127 -9.66 -0.49 -11.24
CA LEU A 127 -8.43 -1.19 -11.62
C LEU A 127 -7.39 -1.23 -10.49
N ARG A 128 -7.27 -0.16 -9.70
CA ARG A 128 -6.42 -0.15 -8.50
C ARG A 128 -6.90 -1.17 -7.47
N ALA A 129 -8.21 -1.27 -7.26
CA ALA A 129 -8.83 -2.20 -6.34
C ALA A 129 -8.63 -3.65 -6.80
N LEU A 130 -8.82 -3.93 -8.09
CA LEU A 130 -8.57 -5.24 -8.69
C LEU A 130 -7.12 -5.69 -8.49
N ARG A 131 -6.15 -4.84 -8.87
CA ARG A 131 -4.72 -5.15 -8.72
C ARG A 131 -4.33 -5.45 -7.28
N LYS A 132 -4.66 -4.53 -6.36
CA LYS A 132 -4.32 -4.68 -4.94
C LYS A 132 -5.09 -5.84 -4.29
N GLY A 133 -6.35 -6.02 -4.66
CA GLY A 133 -7.21 -7.09 -4.16
C GLY A 133 -6.67 -8.46 -4.52
N ASP A 134 -6.32 -8.69 -5.78
CA ASP A 134 -5.73 -9.96 -6.24
C ASP A 134 -4.43 -10.28 -5.50
N ALA A 135 -3.50 -9.33 -5.40
CA ALA A 135 -2.25 -9.51 -4.65
C ALA A 135 -2.49 -9.83 -3.16
N THR A 136 -3.53 -9.22 -2.56
CA THR A 136 -3.94 -9.50 -1.17
C THR A 136 -4.51 -10.91 -1.03
N LEU A 137 -5.38 -11.33 -1.96
CA LEU A 137 -5.98 -12.66 -1.94
C LEU A 137 -4.93 -13.76 -2.13
N VAL A 138 -3.96 -13.58 -3.03
CA VAL A 138 -2.84 -14.52 -3.21
C VAL A 138 -2.02 -14.66 -1.93
N ALA A 139 -1.69 -13.54 -1.28
CA ALA A 139 -0.96 -13.56 -0.02
C ALA A 139 -1.74 -14.29 1.09
N LEU A 140 -3.05 -14.08 1.17
CA LEU A 140 -3.92 -14.75 2.13
C LEU A 140 -4.11 -16.24 1.82
N ALA A 141 -4.26 -16.62 0.56
CA ALA A 141 -4.41 -18.02 0.14
C ALA A 141 -3.20 -18.85 0.60
N HIS A 142 -2.00 -18.29 0.43
CA HIS A 142 -0.77 -18.91 0.91
C HIS A 142 -0.77 -19.15 2.42
N LEU A 143 -1.27 -18.20 3.22
CA LEU A 143 -1.39 -18.39 4.67
C LEU A 143 -2.38 -19.46 5.07
N MET A 144 -3.45 -19.62 4.29
CA MET A 144 -4.48 -20.62 4.56
C MET A 144 -4.08 -22.02 4.09
N GLY A 145 -2.87 -22.19 3.51
CA GLY A 145 -2.38 -23.47 3.02
C GLY A 145 -3.06 -23.93 1.73
N ASN A 146 -3.76 -23.04 1.02
CA ASN A 146 -4.29 -23.30 -0.31
C ASN A 146 -3.35 -22.65 -1.34
N PRO A 147 -2.47 -23.42 -1.99
CA PRO A 147 -1.66 -22.93 -3.09
C PRO A 147 -2.51 -22.55 -4.31
#